data_AF-A0A3D2W8U6-F1
#
_entry.id   AF-A0A3D2W8U6-F1
#
_cell.length_a   1.000
_cell.length_b   1.000
_cell.length_c   1.000
_cell.angle_alpha   90.00
_cell.angle_beta   90.00
_cell.angle_gamma   90.00
#
_symmetry.space_group_name_H-M   'P 1'
#
loop_
_entity.id
_entity.type
_entity.pdbx_description
1 polymer ?
#
loop_
_entity_poly.entity_id
_entity_poly.type
_entity_poly.pdbx_seq_one_letter_code
_entity_poly.pdbx_strand_id
1 'polypeptide(L)'
;MKLSFTTRGWASLSFDMYANIAEEMKFGGFELYDLFKHRHYMDKGQPLHTYAVASTMRSLRDRNIEIANLDTSLDLGKIESKDDILWTIEMAGTMRVPFVSAEVMTDDEDLVRRALTAIVPAAQKAGITFLLKTRGIYVDTKRLMNILDEFAEDCLGVLWDMHHPYKDHGESADTTIKNLGGYVKLVHIRDIDENGDYTIIGEGKLPVADMMRALSSIDYDGYVSLEWKPEWSEAVQDYEFIFPHFINYMNRFENRRPNRRKLYLNHDGTGEYIWKKDELIDLTFPQVLDRVVEEFPNQYAFKYTTLDYTRTYEEFREDVDNFARALVSLGVKAGTKVAIWATNVPAWYITFWAATKIGAVLVTVNTAYKIHEAEYLFRQSDTHTLVMIENALDSNYREIINEICPELKDNEPGKPLHAKRLPFLRNVITVGYRDRGCLTFEETMARANMVPREQILYMASKVKTGDVCNMQYTSGT
;
A
#
# COMPACT_ATOMS: atom_id res chain seq x y z
N MET A 1 5.61 -4.97 -17.68
CA MET A 1 4.30 -5.06 -17.01
C MET A 1 3.58 -3.74 -17.16
N LYS A 2 2.29 -3.78 -17.47
CA LYS A 2 1.37 -2.64 -17.42
C LYS A 2 0.57 -2.74 -16.11
N LEU A 3 0.12 -1.61 -15.55
CA LEU A 3 -0.78 -1.61 -14.40
C LEU A 3 -2.23 -1.46 -14.85
N SER A 4 -3.13 -2.16 -14.18
CA SER A 4 -4.58 -2.00 -14.30
C SER A 4 -5.27 -2.12 -12.95
N PHE A 5 -6.59 -1.93 -12.94
CA PHE A 5 -7.45 -2.21 -11.80
C PHE A 5 -8.75 -2.88 -12.27
N THR A 6 -9.38 -3.65 -11.40
CA THR A 6 -10.71 -4.22 -11.64
C THR A 6 -11.83 -3.23 -11.31
N THR A 7 -12.95 -3.27 -12.03
CA THR A 7 -14.19 -2.57 -11.63
C THR A 7 -14.97 -3.30 -10.55
N ARG A 8 -14.50 -4.47 -10.08
CA ARG A 8 -15.13 -5.23 -8.99
C ARG A 8 -15.18 -4.39 -7.70
N GLY A 9 -16.37 -4.24 -7.12
CA GLY A 9 -16.61 -3.37 -5.94
C GLY A 9 -16.90 -1.90 -6.29
N TRP A 10 -16.81 -1.51 -7.56
CA TRP A 10 -16.96 -0.12 -8.00
C TRP A 10 -18.16 0.10 -8.93
N ALA A 11 -19.14 -0.81 -8.93
CA ALA A 11 -20.25 -0.83 -9.89
C ALA A 11 -21.14 0.43 -9.91
N SER A 12 -21.02 1.32 -8.92
CA SER A 12 -21.67 2.63 -8.88
C SER A 12 -21.05 3.66 -9.83
N LEU A 13 -19.80 3.46 -10.25
CA LEU A 13 -19.12 4.34 -11.20
C LEU A 13 -19.57 4.06 -12.63
N SER A 14 -19.66 5.13 -13.44
CA SER A 14 -19.97 5.01 -14.86
C SER A 14 -18.76 4.50 -15.66
N PHE A 15 -19.03 3.97 -16.86
CA PHE A 15 -17.97 3.53 -17.78
C PHE A 15 -16.93 4.63 -18.06
N ASP A 16 -17.37 5.85 -18.32
CA ASP A 16 -16.49 6.99 -18.59
C ASP A 16 -15.62 7.33 -17.37
N MET A 17 -16.16 7.14 -16.16
CA MET A 17 -15.39 7.37 -14.93
C MET A 17 -14.23 6.38 -14.80
N TYR A 18 -14.42 5.09 -15.14
CA TYR A 18 -13.29 4.14 -15.15
C TYR A 18 -12.18 4.57 -16.10
N ALA A 19 -12.55 5.04 -17.29
CA ALA A 19 -11.59 5.52 -18.27
C ALA A 19 -10.87 6.80 -17.80
N ASN A 20 -11.60 7.73 -17.18
CA ASN A 20 -11.02 8.95 -16.61
C ASN A 20 -10.05 8.64 -15.46
N ILE A 21 -10.44 7.75 -14.55
CA ILE A 21 -9.57 7.30 -13.46
C ILE A 21 -8.30 6.65 -14.02
N ALA A 22 -8.44 5.77 -15.03
CA ALA A 22 -7.29 5.14 -15.67
C ALA A 22 -6.33 6.18 -16.29
N GLU A 23 -6.85 7.20 -16.98
CA GLU A 23 -6.06 8.27 -17.58
C GLU A 23 -5.35 9.13 -16.53
N GLU A 24 -6.11 9.66 -15.57
CA GLU A 24 -5.62 10.60 -14.55
C GLU A 24 -4.55 9.96 -13.67
N MET A 25 -4.73 8.69 -13.34
CA MET A 25 -3.80 7.95 -12.49
C MET A 25 -2.69 7.26 -13.29
N LYS A 26 -2.76 7.26 -14.62
CA LYS A 26 -1.78 6.63 -15.54
C LYS A 26 -1.76 5.09 -15.50
N PHE A 27 -2.91 4.47 -15.32
CA PHE A 27 -3.05 3.04 -15.61
C PHE A 27 -3.00 2.79 -17.11
N GLY A 28 -2.45 1.63 -17.50
CA GLY A 28 -2.50 1.18 -18.90
C GLY A 28 -3.86 0.60 -19.29
N GLY A 29 -4.77 0.39 -18.34
CA GLY A 29 -6.06 -0.22 -18.58
C GLY A 29 -6.87 -0.49 -17.32
N PHE A 30 -8.05 -1.05 -17.50
CA PHE A 30 -8.91 -1.56 -16.44
C PHE A 30 -9.61 -2.85 -16.88
N GLU A 31 -10.15 -3.62 -15.94
CA GLU A 31 -10.92 -4.83 -16.22
C GLU A 31 -12.39 -4.63 -15.91
N LEU A 32 -13.27 -5.07 -16.80
CA LEU A 32 -14.71 -5.04 -16.57
C LEU A 32 -15.14 -6.33 -15.86
N TYR A 33 -15.55 -6.20 -14.61
CA TYR A 33 -16.05 -7.30 -13.80
C TYR A 33 -17.54 -7.57 -14.05
N ASP A 34 -17.90 -8.84 -14.26
CA ASP A 34 -19.27 -9.34 -14.41
C ASP A 34 -20.11 -8.57 -15.45
N LEU A 35 -19.54 -8.28 -16.62
CA LEU A 35 -20.24 -7.51 -17.67
C LEU A 35 -21.62 -8.09 -18.04
N PHE A 36 -21.80 -9.40 -17.96
CA PHE A 36 -23.08 -10.10 -18.20
C PHE A 36 -24.20 -9.69 -17.22
N LYS A 37 -23.87 -9.16 -16.03
CA LYS A 37 -24.80 -8.55 -15.08
C LYS A 37 -25.08 -7.07 -15.38
N HIS A 38 -24.24 -6.44 -16.20
CA HIS A 38 -24.29 -5.01 -16.52
C HIS A 38 -24.67 -4.75 -17.98
N ARG A 39 -25.63 -5.52 -18.51
CA ARG A 39 -26.10 -5.42 -19.91
C ARG A 39 -26.66 -4.03 -20.27
N HIS A 40 -27.01 -3.22 -19.28
CA HIS A 40 -27.43 -1.83 -19.50
C HIS A 40 -26.37 -1.00 -20.23
N TYR A 41 -25.07 -1.33 -20.14
CA TYR A 41 -24.04 -0.67 -20.97
C TYR A 41 -24.23 -0.86 -22.47
N MET A 42 -25.10 -1.79 -22.88
CA MET A 42 -25.46 -2.08 -24.26
C MET A 42 -26.78 -1.44 -24.68
N ASP A 43 -27.46 -0.70 -23.80
CA ASP A 43 -28.70 0.00 -24.13
C ASP A 43 -28.43 1.16 -25.11
N LYS A 44 -29.48 1.61 -25.81
CA LYS A 44 -29.35 2.69 -26.79
C LYS A 44 -28.76 3.95 -26.13
N GLY A 45 -27.65 4.43 -26.65
CA GLY A 45 -26.93 5.61 -26.14
C GLY A 45 -25.84 5.28 -25.11
N GLN A 46 -25.65 4.01 -24.76
CA GLN A 46 -24.62 3.56 -23.83
C GLN A 46 -23.35 3.13 -24.57
N PRO A 47 -22.18 3.15 -23.88
CA PRO A 47 -20.87 3.05 -24.54
C PRO A 47 -20.60 1.70 -25.21
N LEU A 48 -21.29 0.63 -24.80
CA LEU A 48 -21.11 -0.72 -25.36
C LEU A 48 -22.27 -1.14 -26.28
N HIS A 49 -23.16 -0.21 -26.64
CA HIS A 49 -24.19 -0.46 -27.65
C HIS A 49 -23.57 -0.82 -29.01
N THR A 50 -24.22 -1.66 -29.81
CA THR A 50 -23.72 -2.16 -31.11
C THR A 50 -23.21 -1.06 -32.05
N TYR A 51 -23.87 0.10 -32.10
CA TYR A 51 -23.45 1.24 -32.91
C TYR A 51 -22.37 2.15 -32.28
N ALA A 52 -22.11 2.02 -30.98
CA ALA A 52 -21.20 2.88 -30.22
C ALA A 52 -19.89 2.18 -29.82
N VAL A 53 -19.90 0.85 -29.65
CA VAL A 53 -18.77 0.07 -29.13
C VAL A 53 -17.47 0.33 -29.91
N ALA A 54 -17.53 0.40 -31.24
CA ALA A 54 -16.34 0.66 -32.06
C ALA A 54 -15.73 2.05 -31.84
N SER A 55 -16.57 3.08 -31.64
CA SER A 55 -16.09 4.43 -31.29
C SER A 55 -15.57 4.49 -29.86
N THR A 56 -16.23 3.82 -28.91
CA THR A 56 -15.78 3.74 -27.51
C THR A 56 -14.40 3.12 -27.41
N MET A 57 -14.19 1.96 -28.05
CA MET A 57 -12.89 1.28 -28.07
C MET A 57 -11.81 2.07 -28.82
N ARG A 58 -12.19 2.96 -29.74
CA ARG A 58 -11.24 3.88 -30.38
C ARG A 58 -10.85 5.00 -29.42
N SER A 59 -11.83 5.60 -28.74
CA SER A 59 -11.59 6.66 -27.76
C SER A 59 -10.69 6.20 -26.62
N LEU A 60 -10.84 4.97 -26.13
CA LEU A 60 -9.93 4.40 -25.12
C LEU A 60 -8.50 4.28 -25.67
N ARG A 61 -8.34 3.76 -26.89
CA ARG A 61 -7.02 3.62 -27.53
C ARG A 61 -6.34 4.97 -27.80
N ASP A 62 -7.10 5.99 -28.19
CA ASP A 62 -6.57 7.35 -28.39
C ASP A 62 -6.04 7.96 -27.08
N ARG A 63 -6.53 7.47 -25.93
CA ARG A 63 -6.07 7.82 -24.57
C ARG A 63 -5.00 6.87 -24.03
N ASN A 64 -4.51 5.91 -24.84
CA ASN A 64 -3.62 4.81 -24.44
C ASN A 64 -4.18 3.92 -23.30
N ILE A 65 -5.50 3.75 -23.25
CA ILE A 65 -6.19 2.90 -22.29
C ILE A 65 -6.76 1.68 -23.01
N GLU A 66 -6.57 0.51 -22.42
CA GLU A 66 -7.15 -0.75 -22.88
C GLU A 66 -8.11 -1.31 -21.83
N ILE A 67 -9.14 -2.04 -22.27
CA ILE A 67 -9.83 -2.97 -21.36
C ILE A 67 -8.98 -4.24 -21.36
N ALA A 68 -8.31 -4.51 -20.24
CA ALA A 68 -7.34 -5.58 -20.14
C ALA A 68 -8.02 -6.96 -20.21
N ASN A 69 -9.23 -7.09 -19.64
CA ASN A 69 -9.94 -8.35 -19.50
C ASN A 69 -11.44 -8.11 -19.22
N LEU A 70 -12.30 -9.04 -19.66
CA LEU A 70 -13.66 -9.18 -19.14
C LEU A 70 -13.64 -10.25 -18.05
N ASP A 71 -13.51 -9.82 -16.80
CA ASP A 71 -13.45 -10.71 -15.65
C ASP A 71 -14.84 -11.18 -15.25
N THR A 72 -14.99 -12.48 -14.96
CA THR A 72 -16.29 -13.03 -14.52
C THR A 72 -16.18 -13.77 -13.20
N SER A 73 -17.26 -13.72 -12.43
CA SER A 73 -17.50 -14.53 -11.24
C SER A 73 -18.14 -15.88 -11.57
N LEU A 74 -18.19 -16.26 -12.85
CA LEU A 74 -18.87 -17.45 -13.32
C LEU A 74 -17.97 -18.66 -13.08
N ASP A 75 -18.57 -19.74 -12.58
CA ASP A 75 -17.89 -21.02 -12.39
C ASP A 75 -18.05 -21.85 -13.65
N LEU A 76 -16.94 -22.17 -14.30
CA LEU A 76 -16.90 -22.98 -15.52
C LEU A 76 -17.46 -24.40 -15.31
N GLY A 77 -17.39 -24.92 -14.07
CA GLY A 77 -17.92 -26.22 -13.71
C GLY A 77 -19.45 -26.30 -13.67
N LYS A 78 -20.15 -25.15 -13.72
CA LYS A 78 -21.60 -25.07 -13.62
C LYS A 78 -22.26 -24.92 -14.99
N ILE A 79 -23.26 -25.75 -15.24
CA ILE A 79 -23.98 -25.78 -16.53
C ILE A 79 -24.66 -24.44 -16.81
N GLU A 80 -25.26 -23.83 -15.78
CA GLU A 80 -25.95 -22.54 -15.87
C GLU A 80 -25.02 -21.36 -16.24
N SER A 81 -23.71 -21.47 -15.98
CA SER A 81 -22.73 -20.43 -16.32
C SER A 81 -22.39 -20.39 -17.81
N LYS A 82 -22.61 -21.51 -18.53
CA LYS A 82 -22.07 -21.73 -19.87
C LYS A 82 -22.50 -20.66 -20.87
N ASP A 83 -23.78 -20.34 -20.89
CA ASP A 83 -24.34 -19.41 -21.88
C ASP A 83 -23.85 -17.97 -21.63
N ASP A 84 -23.73 -17.56 -20.36
CA ASP A 84 -23.19 -16.24 -20.01
C ASP A 84 -21.68 -16.14 -20.29
N ILE A 85 -20.91 -17.22 -20.12
CA ILE A 85 -19.50 -17.26 -20.53
C ILE A 85 -19.37 -17.11 -22.05
N LEU A 86 -20.13 -17.88 -22.82
CA LEU A 86 -20.11 -17.82 -24.29
C LEU A 86 -20.52 -16.43 -24.80
N TRP A 87 -21.53 -15.84 -24.19
CA TRP A 87 -21.93 -14.46 -24.48
C TRP A 87 -20.82 -13.46 -24.17
N THR A 88 -20.12 -13.63 -23.04
CA THR A 88 -19.00 -12.74 -22.66
C THR A 88 -17.84 -12.86 -23.65
N ILE A 89 -17.56 -14.06 -24.16
CA ILE A 89 -16.55 -14.30 -25.22
C ILE A 89 -16.93 -13.58 -26.52
N GLU A 90 -18.18 -13.66 -26.95
CA GLU A 90 -18.65 -12.94 -28.14
C GLU A 90 -18.52 -11.41 -27.97
N MET A 91 -18.82 -10.90 -26.78
CA MET A 91 -18.66 -9.49 -26.44
C MET A 91 -17.20 -9.06 -26.42
N ALA A 92 -16.30 -9.87 -25.84
CA ALA A 92 -14.86 -9.61 -25.89
C ALA A 92 -14.36 -9.51 -27.34
N GLY A 93 -14.77 -10.42 -28.22
CA GLY A 93 -14.42 -10.36 -29.65
C GLY A 93 -14.94 -9.10 -30.34
N THR A 94 -16.18 -8.69 -30.05
CA THR A 94 -16.78 -7.46 -30.58
C THR A 94 -16.04 -6.20 -30.11
N MET A 95 -15.66 -6.17 -28.84
CA MET A 95 -14.92 -5.07 -28.21
C MET A 95 -13.42 -5.09 -28.53
N ARG A 96 -12.91 -6.21 -29.06
CA ARG A 96 -11.48 -6.50 -29.22
C ARG A 96 -10.71 -6.48 -27.89
N VAL A 97 -11.35 -7.00 -26.84
CA VAL A 97 -10.71 -7.25 -25.55
C VAL A 97 -9.96 -8.58 -25.65
N PRO A 98 -8.68 -8.65 -25.22
CA PRO A 98 -7.87 -9.83 -25.47
C PRO A 98 -8.28 -11.05 -24.63
N PHE A 99 -8.88 -10.82 -23.46
CA PHE A 99 -9.09 -11.86 -22.45
C PHE A 99 -10.53 -11.89 -21.91
N VAL A 100 -10.97 -13.11 -21.61
CA VAL A 100 -12.13 -13.40 -20.75
C VAL A 100 -11.68 -14.40 -19.71
N SER A 101 -11.97 -14.16 -18.43
CA SER A 101 -11.59 -15.07 -17.34
C SER A 101 -12.80 -15.63 -16.60
N ALA A 102 -12.68 -16.87 -16.12
CA ALA A 102 -13.69 -17.53 -15.30
C ALA A 102 -13.07 -18.33 -14.15
N GLU A 103 -13.85 -18.53 -13.10
CA GLU A 103 -13.48 -19.31 -11.93
C GLU A 103 -13.75 -20.80 -12.17
N VAL A 104 -13.07 -21.66 -11.42
CA VAL A 104 -13.38 -23.09 -11.34
C VAL A 104 -13.48 -23.46 -9.88
N MET A 105 -14.70 -23.66 -9.40
CA MET A 105 -14.97 -23.97 -7.99
C MET A 105 -15.42 -25.42 -7.79
N THR A 106 -15.77 -26.13 -8.87
CA THR A 106 -16.00 -27.58 -8.84
C THR A 106 -14.71 -28.36 -8.60
N ASP A 107 -14.83 -29.52 -7.96
CA ASP A 107 -13.76 -30.51 -7.81
C ASP A 107 -13.75 -31.57 -8.92
N ASP A 108 -14.78 -31.58 -9.78
CA ASP A 108 -14.95 -32.50 -10.91
C ASP A 108 -14.29 -31.95 -12.19
N GLU A 109 -13.08 -32.43 -12.47
CA GLU A 109 -12.34 -32.06 -13.68
C GLU A 109 -12.99 -32.55 -14.99
N ASP A 110 -13.86 -33.56 -14.97
CA ASP A 110 -14.58 -33.98 -16.18
C ASP A 110 -15.65 -32.97 -16.57
N LEU A 111 -16.24 -32.26 -15.60
CA LEU A 111 -17.08 -31.09 -15.90
C LEU A 111 -16.25 -29.97 -16.53
N VAL A 112 -15.06 -29.69 -15.99
CA VAL A 112 -14.16 -28.67 -16.53
C VAL A 112 -13.74 -29.00 -17.96
N ARG A 113 -13.30 -30.24 -18.23
CA ARG A 113 -12.96 -30.69 -19.59
C ARG A 113 -14.12 -30.50 -20.56
N ARG A 114 -15.32 -30.97 -20.20
CA ARG A 114 -16.52 -30.82 -21.05
C ARG A 114 -16.86 -29.37 -21.34
N ALA A 115 -16.71 -28.49 -20.35
CA ALA A 115 -16.92 -27.06 -20.53
C ALA A 115 -15.87 -26.46 -21.48
N LEU A 116 -14.57 -26.77 -21.26
CA LEU A 116 -13.48 -26.31 -22.12
C LEU A 116 -13.62 -26.76 -23.58
N THR A 117 -14.09 -27.99 -23.84
CA THR A 117 -14.38 -28.47 -25.20
C THR A 117 -15.38 -27.58 -25.95
N ALA A 118 -16.28 -26.89 -25.24
CA ALA A 118 -17.20 -25.93 -25.84
C ALA A 118 -16.63 -24.50 -25.86
N ILE A 119 -15.87 -24.10 -24.84
CA ILE A 119 -15.35 -22.73 -24.69
C ILE A 119 -14.17 -22.45 -25.63
N VAL A 120 -13.23 -23.39 -25.78
CA VAL A 120 -12.01 -23.21 -26.58
C VAL A 120 -12.33 -22.85 -28.03
N PRO A 121 -13.22 -23.56 -28.77
CA PRO A 121 -13.58 -23.16 -30.13
C PRO A 121 -14.25 -21.79 -30.21
N ALA A 122 -15.02 -21.41 -29.18
CA ALA A 122 -15.68 -20.11 -29.12
C ALA A 122 -14.65 -18.98 -28.93
N ALA A 123 -13.69 -19.17 -28.02
CA ALA A 123 -12.58 -18.24 -27.79
C ALA A 123 -11.72 -18.06 -29.05
N GLN A 124 -11.37 -19.16 -29.71
CA GLN A 124 -10.63 -19.15 -30.97
C GLN A 124 -11.37 -18.39 -32.07
N LYS A 125 -12.68 -18.64 -32.23
CA LYS A 125 -13.54 -17.95 -33.20
C LYS A 125 -13.65 -16.45 -32.91
N ALA A 126 -13.73 -16.07 -31.63
CA ALA A 126 -13.78 -14.67 -31.21
C ALA A 126 -12.41 -13.96 -31.30
N GLY A 127 -11.32 -14.72 -31.45
CA GLY A 127 -9.95 -14.18 -31.50
C GLY A 127 -9.44 -13.69 -30.15
N ILE A 128 -9.88 -14.34 -29.05
CA ILE A 128 -9.50 -14.00 -27.67
C ILE A 128 -8.85 -15.20 -26.98
N THR A 129 -8.12 -14.95 -25.88
CA THR A 129 -7.63 -16.03 -25.00
C THR A 129 -8.55 -16.14 -23.78
N PHE A 130 -9.08 -17.34 -23.54
CA PHE A 130 -9.85 -17.65 -22.35
C PHE A 130 -8.91 -17.99 -21.19
N LEU A 131 -9.13 -17.38 -20.03
CA LEU A 131 -8.25 -17.51 -18.87
C LEU A 131 -8.92 -18.28 -17.73
N LEU A 132 -8.28 -19.35 -17.29
CA LEU A 132 -8.64 -20.02 -16.04
C LEU A 132 -7.97 -19.29 -14.87
N LYS A 133 -8.73 -18.97 -13.83
CA LYS A 133 -8.17 -18.37 -12.61
C LYS A 133 -7.55 -19.47 -11.72
N THR A 134 -6.43 -19.15 -11.08
CA THR A 134 -5.82 -20.00 -10.03
C THR A 134 -6.66 -19.97 -8.74
N ARG A 135 -7.84 -20.59 -8.78
CA ARG A 135 -8.88 -20.62 -7.74
C ARG A 135 -9.39 -22.06 -7.57
N GLY A 136 -10.11 -22.32 -6.47
CA GLY A 136 -10.73 -23.63 -6.22
C GLY A 136 -9.71 -24.76 -6.25
N ILE A 137 -9.95 -25.81 -7.04
CA ILE A 137 -8.99 -26.93 -7.20
C ILE A 137 -7.69 -26.55 -7.91
N TYR A 138 -7.65 -25.40 -8.58
CA TYR A 138 -6.50 -24.89 -9.34
C TYR A 138 -5.64 -23.90 -8.56
N VAL A 139 -5.82 -23.82 -7.24
CA VAL A 139 -4.78 -23.29 -6.36
C VAL A 139 -3.54 -24.18 -6.35
N ASP A 140 -3.70 -25.48 -6.64
CA ASP A 140 -2.62 -26.38 -7.07
C ASP A 140 -2.33 -26.09 -8.54
N THR A 141 -1.28 -25.32 -8.80
CA THR A 141 -0.97 -24.84 -10.16
C THR A 141 -0.46 -25.96 -11.06
N LYS A 142 0.05 -27.05 -10.51
CA LYS A 142 0.45 -28.24 -11.28
C LYS A 142 -0.78 -28.94 -11.84
N ARG A 143 -1.86 -29.01 -11.06
CA ARG A 143 -3.15 -29.54 -11.53
C ARG A 143 -3.70 -28.70 -12.68
N LEU A 144 -3.62 -27.37 -12.58
CA LEU A 144 -4.02 -26.46 -13.67
C LEU A 144 -3.13 -26.62 -14.91
N MET A 145 -1.82 -26.77 -14.74
CA MET A 145 -0.89 -27.02 -15.85
C MET A 145 -1.28 -28.29 -16.62
N ASN A 146 -1.62 -29.38 -15.92
CA ASN A 146 -1.99 -30.64 -16.57
C ASN A 146 -3.23 -30.51 -17.46
N ILE A 147 -4.27 -29.77 -17.02
CA ILE A 147 -5.46 -29.57 -17.87
C ILE A 147 -5.15 -28.64 -19.04
N LEU A 148 -4.29 -27.63 -18.88
CA LEU A 148 -3.88 -26.76 -19.99
C LEU A 148 -3.07 -27.53 -21.03
N ASP A 149 -2.13 -28.37 -20.59
CA ASP A 149 -1.31 -29.25 -21.44
C ASP A 149 -2.16 -30.29 -22.19
N GLU A 150 -3.29 -30.73 -21.61
CA GLU A 150 -4.24 -31.66 -22.27
C GLU A 150 -4.88 -31.03 -23.52
N PHE A 151 -5.23 -29.74 -23.46
CA PHE A 151 -5.80 -29.02 -24.59
C PHE A 151 -4.71 -28.50 -25.55
N ALA A 152 -3.60 -27.98 -25.01
CA ALA A 152 -2.46 -27.45 -25.77
C ALA A 152 -2.84 -26.38 -26.83
N GLU A 153 -3.66 -25.40 -26.43
CA GLU A 153 -4.22 -24.36 -27.31
C GLU A 153 -3.75 -22.95 -26.93
N ASP A 154 -3.38 -22.13 -27.92
CA ASP A 154 -2.92 -20.73 -27.71
C ASP A 154 -4.03 -19.80 -27.17
N CYS A 155 -5.30 -20.14 -27.45
CA CYS A 155 -6.47 -19.40 -26.98
C CYS A 155 -6.91 -19.81 -25.56
N LEU A 156 -6.09 -20.59 -24.85
CA LEU A 156 -6.31 -20.95 -23.44
C LEU A 156 -5.11 -20.51 -22.61
N GLY A 157 -5.36 -19.86 -21.48
CA GLY A 157 -4.30 -19.34 -20.62
C GLY A 157 -4.74 -19.22 -19.17
N VAL A 158 -3.94 -18.48 -18.39
CA VAL A 158 -4.12 -18.34 -16.95
C VAL A 158 -4.22 -16.87 -16.56
N LEU A 159 -5.18 -16.61 -15.68
CA LEU A 159 -5.18 -15.44 -14.80
C LEU A 159 -4.60 -15.91 -13.46
N TRP A 160 -3.38 -15.48 -13.17
CA TRP A 160 -2.74 -15.81 -11.90
C TRP A 160 -3.26 -14.86 -10.82
N ASP A 161 -4.14 -15.41 -9.99
CA ASP A 161 -4.53 -14.77 -8.75
C ASP A 161 -3.46 -15.03 -7.70
N MET A 162 -2.58 -14.06 -7.47
CA MET A 162 -1.37 -14.22 -6.65
C MET A 162 -1.66 -14.64 -5.20
N HIS A 163 -2.86 -14.36 -4.71
CA HIS A 163 -3.22 -14.61 -3.32
C HIS A 163 -3.61 -16.07 -3.06
N HIS A 164 -4.36 -16.72 -3.96
CA HIS A 164 -4.92 -18.05 -3.66
C HIS A 164 -3.90 -19.19 -3.60
N PRO A 165 -3.01 -19.39 -4.58
CA PRO A 165 -1.95 -20.40 -4.48
C PRO A 165 -1.07 -20.18 -3.25
N TYR A 166 -0.73 -18.94 -2.94
CA TYR A 166 0.10 -18.61 -1.78
C TYR A 166 -0.61 -18.88 -0.45
N LYS A 167 -1.81 -18.32 -0.25
CA LYS A 167 -2.53 -18.40 1.02
C LYS A 167 -3.13 -19.79 1.26
N ASP A 168 -3.82 -20.33 0.26
CA ASP A 168 -4.67 -21.51 0.45
C ASP A 168 -3.91 -22.82 0.20
N HIS A 169 -2.80 -22.75 -0.55
CA HIS A 169 -1.97 -23.92 -0.89
C HIS A 169 -0.52 -23.82 -0.40
N GLY A 170 -0.08 -22.67 0.13
CA GLY A 170 1.30 -22.47 0.57
C GLY A 170 2.32 -22.45 -0.58
N GLU A 171 1.85 -22.22 -1.82
CA GLU A 171 2.68 -22.30 -3.01
C GLU A 171 3.51 -21.02 -3.21
N SER A 172 4.80 -21.17 -3.48
CA SER A 172 5.68 -20.04 -3.75
C SER A 172 5.49 -19.49 -5.17
N ALA A 173 5.77 -18.20 -5.36
CA ALA A 173 5.73 -17.55 -6.67
C ALA A 173 6.59 -18.26 -7.73
N ASP A 174 7.78 -18.72 -7.35
CA ASP A 174 8.68 -19.47 -8.25
C ASP A 174 8.06 -20.80 -8.69
N THR A 175 7.33 -21.47 -7.80
CA THR A 175 6.63 -22.72 -8.13
C THR A 175 5.49 -22.45 -9.12
N THR A 176 4.69 -21.41 -8.87
CA THR A 176 3.61 -21.03 -9.79
C THR A 176 4.15 -20.68 -11.17
N ILE A 177 5.21 -19.86 -11.25
CA ILE A 177 5.81 -19.50 -12.53
C ILE A 177 6.50 -20.68 -13.22
N LYS A 178 7.10 -21.60 -12.46
CA LYS A 178 7.65 -22.85 -13.02
C LYS A 178 6.58 -23.70 -13.68
N ASN A 179 5.39 -23.78 -13.09
CA ASN A 179 4.28 -24.59 -13.62
C ASN A 179 3.52 -23.87 -14.74
N LEU A 180 3.19 -22.59 -14.53
CA LEU A 180 2.23 -21.86 -15.37
C LEU A 180 2.84 -20.70 -16.16
N GLY A 181 4.13 -20.41 -16.04
CA GLY A 181 4.74 -19.19 -16.58
C GLY A 181 4.46 -18.92 -18.07
N GLY A 182 4.44 -19.98 -18.90
CA GLY A 182 4.07 -19.85 -20.33
C GLY A 182 2.59 -19.56 -20.59
N TYR A 183 1.73 -19.92 -19.63
CA TYR A 183 0.28 -19.76 -19.70
C TYR A 183 -0.23 -18.47 -19.04
N VAL A 184 0.53 -17.84 -18.14
CA VAL A 184 0.12 -16.60 -17.46
C VAL A 184 -0.04 -15.47 -18.48
N LYS A 185 -1.27 -14.96 -18.62
CA LYS A 185 -1.59 -13.79 -19.47
C LYS A 185 -1.97 -12.55 -18.66
N LEU A 186 -2.57 -12.75 -17.48
CA LEU A 186 -3.03 -11.68 -16.60
C LEU A 186 -2.73 -12.03 -15.14
N VAL A 187 -2.52 -11.02 -14.30
CA VAL A 187 -2.25 -11.18 -12.87
C VAL A 187 -3.24 -10.35 -12.06
N HIS A 188 -3.86 -10.96 -11.05
CA HIS A 188 -4.61 -10.27 -10.01
C HIS A 188 -3.78 -10.19 -8.73
N ILE A 189 -3.78 -9.01 -8.10
CA ILE A 189 -3.06 -8.77 -6.86
C ILE A 189 -3.94 -8.02 -5.84
N ARG A 190 -3.83 -8.46 -4.59
CA ARG A 190 -4.43 -7.87 -3.38
C ARG A 190 -3.67 -8.40 -2.17
N ASP A 191 -3.62 -7.65 -1.08
CA ASP A 191 -2.84 -8.03 0.11
C ASP A 191 -3.74 -8.40 1.28
N ILE A 192 -3.17 -9.13 2.25
CA ILE A 192 -3.84 -9.53 3.48
C ILE A 192 -2.93 -9.34 4.69
N ASP A 193 -3.51 -8.89 5.80
CA ASP A 193 -2.79 -8.67 7.05
C ASP A 193 -2.54 -9.98 7.85
N GLU A 194 -2.03 -9.85 9.08
CA GLU A 194 -1.75 -10.99 9.98
C GLU A 194 -3.00 -11.77 10.39
N ASN A 195 -4.17 -11.13 10.38
CA ASN A 195 -5.44 -11.75 10.74
C ASN A 195 -6.09 -12.42 9.51
N GLY A 196 -5.53 -12.22 8.32
CA GLY A 196 -6.05 -12.72 7.06
C GLY A 196 -7.11 -11.81 6.45
N ASP A 197 -7.29 -10.60 6.99
CA ASP A 197 -8.18 -9.56 6.49
C ASP A 197 -7.52 -8.80 5.34
N TYR A 198 -8.31 -8.33 4.38
CA TYR A 198 -7.77 -7.62 3.22
C TYR A 198 -7.22 -6.24 3.62
N THR A 199 -6.01 -5.94 3.18
CA THR A 199 -5.34 -4.65 3.42
C THR A 199 -4.67 -4.13 2.15
N ILE A 200 -4.32 -2.84 2.15
CA ILE A 200 -3.70 -2.19 1.00
C ILE A 200 -2.32 -2.80 0.69
N ILE A 201 -1.95 -2.77 -0.59
CA ILE A 201 -0.75 -3.48 -1.08
C ILE A 201 0.54 -3.05 -0.34
N GLY A 202 1.34 -4.00 0.10
CA GLY A 202 2.61 -3.72 0.77
C GLY A 202 2.51 -3.55 2.29
N GLU A 203 1.29 -3.56 2.83
CA GLU A 203 1.06 -3.55 4.28
C GLU A 203 0.68 -4.93 4.82
N GLY A 204 0.42 -5.89 3.94
CA GLY A 204 0.11 -7.25 4.32
C GLY A 204 1.31 -8.20 4.28
N LYS A 205 1.01 -9.50 4.18
CA LYS A 205 1.97 -10.61 4.23
C LYS A 205 2.20 -11.27 2.88
N LEU A 206 1.55 -10.79 1.81
CA LEU A 206 1.81 -11.31 0.48
C LEU A 206 3.27 -10.96 0.09
N PRO A 207 4.09 -11.92 -0.36
CA PRO A 207 5.48 -11.67 -0.73
C PRO A 207 5.56 -11.04 -2.13
N VAL A 208 5.01 -9.83 -2.28
CA VAL A 208 4.84 -9.14 -3.57
C VAL A 208 6.18 -8.98 -4.29
N ALA A 209 7.27 -8.72 -3.57
CA ALA A 209 8.60 -8.61 -4.15
C ALA A 209 9.09 -9.92 -4.79
N ASP A 210 8.83 -11.08 -4.18
CA ASP A 210 9.14 -12.38 -4.77
C ASP A 210 8.25 -12.64 -5.99
N MET A 211 6.96 -12.30 -5.90
CA MET A 211 6.00 -12.46 -7.00
C MET A 211 6.36 -11.63 -8.23
N MET A 212 6.75 -10.37 -8.03
CA MET A 212 7.23 -9.51 -9.12
C MET A 212 8.56 -10.00 -9.70
N ARG A 213 9.46 -10.55 -8.87
CA ARG A 213 10.69 -11.18 -9.36
C ARG A 213 10.41 -12.42 -10.20
N ALA A 214 9.45 -13.25 -9.79
CA ALA A 214 9.05 -14.45 -10.54
C ALA A 214 8.46 -14.06 -11.92
N LEU A 215 7.59 -13.06 -11.98
CA LEU A 215 7.09 -12.52 -13.26
C LEU A 215 8.22 -11.97 -14.15
N SER A 216 9.16 -11.24 -13.55
CA SER A 216 10.32 -10.70 -14.25
C SER A 216 11.23 -11.80 -14.83
N SER A 217 11.31 -12.96 -14.17
CA SER A 217 12.13 -14.08 -14.62
C SER A 217 11.68 -14.72 -15.94
N ILE A 218 10.41 -14.49 -16.32
CA ILE A 218 9.81 -14.94 -17.59
C ILE A 218 9.54 -13.78 -18.56
N ASP A 219 10.15 -12.61 -18.32
CA ASP A 219 9.95 -11.40 -19.13
C ASP A 219 8.46 -11.01 -19.29
N TYR A 220 7.64 -11.25 -18.26
CA TYR A 220 6.21 -10.96 -18.31
C TYR A 220 5.95 -9.47 -18.59
N ASP A 221 5.22 -9.19 -19.66
CA ASP A 221 4.94 -7.83 -20.13
C ASP A 221 3.46 -7.43 -20.03
N GLY A 222 2.59 -8.37 -19.60
CA GLY A 222 1.16 -8.17 -19.43
C GLY A 222 0.76 -7.30 -18.23
N TYR A 223 -0.52 -7.38 -17.87
CA TYR A 223 -1.15 -6.55 -16.84
C TYR A 223 -1.01 -7.15 -15.44
N VAL A 224 -0.58 -6.32 -14.49
CA VAL A 224 -0.75 -6.55 -13.05
C VAL A 224 -1.91 -5.69 -12.58
N SER A 225 -3.00 -6.35 -12.20
CA SER A 225 -4.26 -5.71 -11.93
C SER A 225 -4.62 -5.75 -10.45
N LEU A 226 -4.89 -4.58 -9.87
CA LEU A 226 -5.34 -4.48 -8.49
C LEU A 226 -6.80 -4.94 -8.37
N GLU A 227 -7.05 -5.88 -7.47
CA GLU A 227 -8.39 -6.14 -6.95
C GLU A 227 -8.59 -5.45 -5.60
N TRP A 228 -9.57 -4.54 -5.52
CA TRP A 228 -9.99 -3.94 -4.26
C TRP A 228 -11.50 -3.74 -4.21
N LYS A 229 -12.12 -4.22 -3.13
CA LYS A 229 -13.53 -3.93 -2.84
C LYS A 229 -13.62 -2.94 -1.67
N PRO A 230 -14.32 -1.81 -1.81
CA PRO A 230 -14.51 -0.85 -0.72
C PRO A 230 -15.06 -1.48 0.56
N GLU A 231 -15.88 -2.52 0.43
CA GLU A 231 -16.46 -3.23 1.57
C GLU A 231 -15.45 -3.99 2.43
N TRP A 232 -14.20 -4.14 1.97
CA TRP A 232 -13.13 -4.79 2.74
C TRP A 232 -12.59 -3.94 3.88
N SER A 233 -12.72 -2.62 3.83
CA SER A 233 -12.21 -1.73 4.88
C SER A 233 -13.09 -0.50 5.04
N GLU A 234 -13.62 -0.28 6.25
CA GLU A 234 -14.33 0.96 6.58
C GLU A 234 -13.42 2.20 6.52
N ALA A 235 -12.12 2.02 6.74
CA ALA A 235 -11.14 3.10 6.70
C ALA A 235 -10.72 3.47 5.27
N VAL A 236 -10.85 2.56 4.31
CA VAL A 236 -10.31 2.71 2.95
C VAL A 236 -11.34 2.29 1.90
N GLN A 237 -12.17 3.25 1.53
CA GLN A 237 -13.24 3.05 0.56
C GLN A 237 -13.05 3.86 -0.73
N ASP A 238 -12.21 4.90 -0.71
CA ASP A 238 -12.07 5.82 -1.83
C ASP A 238 -10.92 5.44 -2.78
N TYR A 239 -11.25 5.25 -4.06
CA TYR A 239 -10.27 4.93 -5.11
C TYR A 239 -9.19 6.02 -5.25
N GLU A 240 -9.49 7.27 -4.90
CA GLU A 240 -8.55 8.41 -4.86
C GLU A 240 -7.38 8.20 -3.90
N PHE A 241 -7.50 7.27 -2.95
CA PHE A 241 -6.40 6.84 -2.11
C PHE A 241 -5.80 5.51 -2.57
N ILE A 242 -6.66 4.52 -2.82
CA ILE A 242 -6.23 3.13 -3.09
C ILE A 242 -5.36 3.05 -4.34
N PHE A 243 -5.80 3.69 -5.43
CA PHE A 243 -5.14 3.55 -6.71
C PHE A 243 -3.80 4.31 -6.78
N PRO A 244 -3.67 5.57 -6.31
CA PRO A 244 -2.35 6.22 -6.24
C PRO A 244 -1.37 5.47 -5.33
N HIS A 245 -1.85 4.90 -4.22
CA HIS A 245 -1.04 4.07 -3.35
C HIS A 245 -0.52 2.82 -4.10
N PHE A 246 -1.41 2.10 -4.77
CA PHE A 246 -1.04 0.93 -5.57
C PHE A 246 0.00 1.28 -6.65
N ILE A 247 -0.21 2.35 -7.41
CA ILE A 247 0.73 2.78 -8.45
C ILE A 247 2.10 3.13 -7.84
N ASN A 248 2.12 3.93 -6.77
CA ASN A 248 3.37 4.30 -6.10
C ASN A 248 4.11 3.08 -5.55
N TYR A 249 3.39 2.10 -5.01
CA TYR A 249 3.96 0.84 -4.58
C TYR A 249 4.53 0.04 -5.76
N MET A 250 3.78 -0.09 -6.85
CA MET A 250 4.19 -0.87 -8.02
C MET A 250 5.32 -0.24 -8.84
N ASN A 251 5.46 1.10 -8.83
CA ASN A 251 6.56 1.83 -9.46
C ASN A 251 7.94 1.35 -8.97
N ARG A 252 8.00 0.74 -7.78
CA ARG A 252 9.22 0.13 -7.25
C ARG A 252 9.74 -1.01 -8.15
N PHE A 253 8.85 -1.67 -8.89
CA PHE A 253 9.12 -2.82 -9.75
C PHE A 253 9.16 -2.50 -11.26
N GLU A 254 8.82 -1.29 -11.70
CA GLU A 254 8.80 -0.91 -13.13
C GLU A 254 10.19 -0.90 -13.80
N ASN A 255 11.26 -0.87 -13.03
CA ASN A 255 12.62 -0.92 -13.57
C ASN A 255 12.94 -2.33 -14.10
N ARG A 256 12.79 -2.51 -15.42
CA ARG A 256 13.19 -3.68 -16.20
C ARG A 256 14.63 -4.09 -15.85
N ARG A 257 14.78 -5.40 -15.58
CA ARG A 257 15.94 -6.13 -15.00
C ARG A 257 16.05 -5.95 -13.48
N PRO A 258 16.11 -7.06 -12.71
CA PRO A 258 16.79 -7.03 -11.43
C PRO A 258 18.29 -6.89 -11.73
N ASN A 259 18.73 -5.73 -12.21
CA ASN A 259 19.91 -5.22 -11.56
C ASN A 259 19.45 -5.09 -10.12
N ARG A 260 19.97 -5.92 -9.19
CA ARG A 260 20.12 -5.48 -7.79
C ARG A 260 20.41 -3.99 -7.90
N ARG A 261 19.45 -3.14 -7.49
CA ARG A 261 19.56 -1.69 -7.71
C ARG A 261 20.94 -1.33 -7.20
N LYS A 262 21.80 -0.83 -8.10
CA LYS A 262 23.25 -0.91 -7.96
C LYS A 262 23.65 -0.47 -6.55
N LEU A 263 24.01 -1.43 -5.71
CA LEU A 263 24.56 -1.12 -4.41
C LEU A 263 25.97 -0.59 -4.65
N TYR A 264 26.28 0.50 -3.97
CA TYR A 264 27.59 1.11 -3.99
C TYR A 264 28.41 0.47 -2.89
N LEU A 265 29.55 -0.09 -3.26
CA LEU A 265 30.50 -0.54 -2.27
C LEU A 265 31.18 0.68 -1.62
N ASN A 266 31.45 0.60 -0.33
CA ASN A 266 32.44 1.47 0.29
C ASN A 266 33.83 1.25 -0.32
N HIS A 267 34.76 2.15 0.01
CA HIS A 267 36.12 2.16 -0.52
C HIS A 267 36.87 0.83 -0.32
N ASP A 268 36.61 0.13 0.78
CA ASP A 268 37.20 -1.15 1.16
C ASP A 268 36.40 -2.38 0.70
N GLY A 269 35.23 -2.19 0.08
CA GLY A 269 34.41 -3.29 -0.45
C GLY A 269 33.72 -4.16 0.59
N THR A 270 33.68 -3.73 1.85
CA THR A 270 33.13 -4.47 2.99
C THR A 270 31.67 -4.14 3.30
N GLY A 271 31.14 -3.05 2.73
CA GLY A 271 29.79 -2.55 2.99
C GLY A 271 29.08 -2.11 1.72
N GLU A 272 27.79 -2.43 1.63
CA GLU A 272 26.90 -2.08 0.54
C GLU A 272 26.02 -0.86 0.92
N TYR A 273 25.87 0.09 0.01
CA TYR A 273 25.11 1.33 0.20
C TYR A 273 24.09 1.53 -0.91
N ILE A 274 22.91 2.02 -0.56
CA ILE A 274 21.81 2.22 -1.52
C ILE A 274 22.07 3.40 -2.44
N TRP A 275 22.60 4.49 -1.88
CA TRP A 275 22.85 5.73 -2.59
C TRP A 275 24.35 5.93 -2.83
N LYS A 276 24.67 6.55 -3.96
CA LYS A 276 26.05 6.90 -4.25
C LYS A 276 26.48 8.00 -3.29
N LYS A 277 27.75 7.95 -2.87
CA LYS A 277 28.35 9.02 -2.09
C LYS A 277 28.19 10.37 -2.83
N ASP A 278 27.80 11.40 -2.07
CA ASP A 278 27.62 12.79 -2.51
C ASP A 278 26.52 13.00 -3.57
N GLU A 279 25.61 12.03 -3.73
CA GLU A 279 24.43 12.18 -4.58
C GLU A 279 23.24 12.73 -3.77
N LEU A 280 22.50 13.68 -4.38
CA LEU A 280 21.30 14.23 -3.75
C LEU A 280 20.20 13.16 -3.76
N ILE A 281 19.66 12.87 -2.57
CA ILE A 281 18.55 11.95 -2.40
C ILE A 281 17.25 12.75 -2.50
N ASP A 282 16.54 12.62 -3.61
CA ASP A 282 15.20 13.22 -3.79
C ASP A 282 14.11 12.28 -3.25
N LEU A 283 14.17 12.01 -1.94
CA LEU A 283 13.18 11.22 -1.20
C LEU A 283 12.85 11.93 0.11
N THR A 284 11.61 11.83 0.56
CA THR A 284 11.23 12.28 1.90
C THR A 284 11.89 11.37 2.94
N PHE A 285 12.04 11.85 4.18
CA PHE A 285 12.52 10.99 5.27
C PHE A 285 11.81 9.63 5.30
N PRO A 286 10.48 9.51 5.45
CA PRO A 286 9.82 8.19 5.47
C PRO A 286 10.14 7.32 4.25
N GLN A 287 10.24 7.90 3.04
CA GLN A 287 10.66 7.16 1.84
C GLN A 287 12.11 6.66 1.91
N VAL A 288 13.02 7.41 2.55
CA VAL A 288 14.39 6.94 2.83
C VAL A 288 14.34 5.71 3.72
N LEU A 289 13.57 5.72 4.82
CA LEU A 289 13.45 4.54 5.69
C LEU A 289 12.84 3.36 4.96
N ASP A 290 11.73 3.56 4.25
CA ASP A 290 11.08 2.51 3.46
C ASP A 290 12.08 1.89 2.47
N ARG A 291 12.91 2.72 1.82
CA ARG A 291 13.95 2.27 0.91
C ARG A 291 15.04 1.45 1.59
N VAL A 292 15.42 1.79 2.83
CA VAL A 292 16.40 0.98 3.59
C VAL A 292 15.79 -0.35 4.04
N VAL A 293 14.54 -0.35 4.49
CA VAL A 293 13.80 -1.57 4.87
C VAL A 293 13.69 -2.54 3.71
N GLU A 294 13.46 -2.05 2.49
CA GLU A 294 13.42 -2.88 1.29
C GLU A 294 14.72 -3.65 1.02
N GLU A 295 15.87 -2.99 1.19
CA GLU A 295 17.18 -3.58 0.86
C GLU A 295 17.79 -4.35 2.03
N PHE A 296 17.59 -3.89 3.26
CA PHE A 296 18.24 -4.41 4.46
C PHE A 296 17.26 -4.58 5.64
N PRO A 297 16.13 -5.32 5.48
CA PRO A 297 15.06 -5.38 6.48
C PRO A 297 15.54 -5.90 7.84
N ASN A 298 16.40 -6.93 7.81
CA ASN A 298 16.93 -7.63 8.99
C ASN A 298 18.19 -6.98 9.59
N GLN A 299 18.71 -5.91 8.98
CA GLN A 299 19.89 -5.23 9.51
C GLN A 299 19.48 -4.32 10.67
N TYR A 300 20.31 -4.27 11.72
CA TYR A 300 20.06 -3.37 12.85
C TYR A 300 20.06 -1.90 12.41
N ALA A 301 18.96 -1.21 12.66
CA ALA A 301 18.85 0.24 12.58
C ALA A 301 19.37 0.90 13.86
N PHE A 302 18.97 0.33 15.01
CA PHE A 302 19.37 0.81 16.33
C PHE A 302 19.82 -0.36 17.21
N LYS A 303 20.93 -0.14 17.93
CA LYS A 303 21.42 -1.05 18.97
C LYS A 303 21.97 -0.22 20.12
N TYR A 304 21.13 0.10 21.09
CA TYR A 304 21.55 0.78 22.30
C TYR A 304 22.28 -0.19 23.23
N THR A 305 23.42 0.22 23.79
CA THR A 305 24.17 -0.58 24.77
C THR A 305 23.74 -0.32 26.21
N THR A 306 23.08 0.80 26.47
CA THR A 306 22.67 1.28 27.79
C THR A 306 21.16 1.25 28.01
N LEU A 307 20.38 0.94 26.97
CA LEU A 307 18.93 0.87 27.00
C LEU A 307 18.49 -0.45 26.36
N ASP A 308 17.36 -0.99 26.81
CA ASP A 308 16.75 -2.18 26.23
C ASP A 308 16.00 -1.82 24.93
N TYR A 309 16.75 -1.37 23.93
CA TYR A 309 16.22 -1.01 22.62
C TYR A 309 17.20 -1.43 21.52
N THR A 310 16.87 -2.56 20.90
CA THR A 310 17.50 -3.05 19.68
C THR A 310 16.41 -3.28 18.65
N ARG A 311 16.60 -2.73 17.45
CA ARG A 311 15.64 -2.81 16.34
C ARG A 311 16.34 -3.04 15.02
N THR A 312 15.81 -3.96 14.22
CA THR A 312 16.08 -3.99 12.78
C THR A 312 15.44 -2.79 12.08
N TYR A 313 15.77 -2.54 10.81
CA TYR A 313 15.11 -1.50 10.03
C TYR A 313 13.60 -1.74 9.92
N GLU A 314 13.17 -2.99 9.71
CA GLU A 314 11.75 -3.34 9.63
C GLU A 314 11.01 -3.06 10.94
N GLU A 315 11.56 -3.51 12.07
CA GLU A 315 10.96 -3.27 13.40
C GLU A 315 10.95 -1.78 13.75
N PHE A 316 12.00 -1.03 13.37
CA PHE A 316 12.03 0.42 13.59
C PHE A 316 10.97 1.15 12.76
N ARG A 317 10.76 0.75 11.49
CA ARG A 317 9.67 1.28 10.66
C ARG A 317 8.31 1.02 11.30
N GLU A 318 8.12 -0.15 11.89
CA GLU A 318 6.88 -0.47 12.62
C GLU A 318 6.69 0.40 13.87
N ASP A 319 7.73 0.62 14.68
CA ASP A 319 7.69 1.56 15.81
C ASP A 319 7.29 2.98 15.36
N VAL A 320 7.85 3.43 14.23
CA VAL A 320 7.53 4.73 13.60
C VAL A 320 6.07 4.81 13.17
N ASP A 321 5.55 3.78 12.49
CA ASP A 321 4.16 3.72 12.05
C ASP A 321 3.19 3.73 13.23
N ASN A 322 3.50 2.97 14.28
CA ASN A 322 2.68 2.92 15.49
C ASN A 322 2.67 4.27 16.22
N PHE A 323 3.82 4.93 16.35
CA PHE A 323 3.85 6.23 16.99
C PHE A 323 3.18 7.32 16.12
N ALA A 324 3.26 7.24 14.80
CA ALA A 324 2.53 8.12 13.89
C ALA A 324 1.01 8.00 14.09
N ARG A 325 0.49 6.76 14.17
CA ARG A 325 -0.91 6.47 14.53
C ARG A 325 -1.29 7.06 15.88
N ALA A 326 -0.44 6.87 16.88
CA ALA A 326 -0.63 7.42 18.21
C ALA A 326 -0.70 8.96 18.22
N LEU A 327 0.20 9.66 17.51
CA LEU A 327 0.19 11.11 17.38
C LEU A 327 -1.11 11.61 16.72
N VAL A 328 -1.56 10.95 15.65
CA VAL A 328 -2.84 11.27 15.00
C VAL A 328 -4.02 11.07 15.96
N SER A 329 -4.00 10.02 16.79
CA SER A 329 -5.03 9.79 17.83
C SER A 329 -5.11 10.89 18.89
N LEU A 330 -4.05 11.70 19.01
CA LEU A 330 -3.94 12.85 19.92
C LEU A 330 -4.22 14.19 19.20
N GLY A 331 -4.69 14.13 17.96
CA GLY A 331 -5.10 15.29 17.14
C GLY A 331 -3.99 15.92 16.30
N VAL A 332 -2.81 15.29 16.20
CA VAL A 332 -1.74 15.77 15.31
C VAL A 332 -2.14 15.60 13.85
N LYS A 333 -1.92 16.64 13.04
CA LYS A 333 -2.24 16.67 11.60
C LYS A 333 -1.03 17.18 10.81
N ALA A 334 -1.11 17.14 9.48
CA ALA A 334 -0.13 17.79 8.64
C ALA A 334 0.03 19.28 9.02
N GLY A 335 1.27 19.75 9.15
CA GLY A 335 1.61 21.10 9.58
C GLY A 335 1.53 21.36 11.10
N THR A 336 1.06 20.40 11.91
CA THR A 336 1.09 20.48 13.38
C THR A 336 2.53 20.43 13.89
N LYS A 337 2.84 21.16 14.96
CA LYS A 337 4.19 21.22 15.53
C LYS A 337 4.31 20.24 16.70
N VAL A 338 5.21 19.28 16.56
CA VAL A 338 5.51 18.26 17.58
C VAL A 338 6.90 18.56 18.13
N ALA A 339 6.97 18.99 19.38
CA ALA A 339 8.23 19.28 20.03
C ALA A 339 8.83 18.03 20.69
N ILE A 340 10.13 17.84 20.56
CA ILE A 340 10.90 16.79 21.25
C ILE A 340 11.97 17.44 22.14
N TRP A 341 11.84 17.23 23.45
CA TRP A 341 12.79 17.70 24.46
C TRP A 341 13.42 16.51 25.18
N ALA A 342 14.38 15.90 24.50
CA ALA A 342 15.03 14.68 24.95
C ALA A 342 16.49 14.60 24.48
N THR A 343 17.27 13.78 25.17
CA THR A 343 18.62 13.37 24.76
C THR A 343 18.54 12.26 23.68
N ASN A 344 19.66 11.58 23.43
CA ASN A 344 19.75 10.46 22.50
C ASN A 344 19.07 9.19 23.08
N VAL A 345 17.74 9.21 23.12
CA VAL A 345 16.87 8.08 23.52
C VAL A 345 16.01 7.63 22.34
N PRO A 346 15.56 6.36 22.29
CA PRO A 346 14.76 5.82 21.18
C PRO A 346 13.55 6.69 20.80
N ALA A 347 12.83 7.20 21.82
CA ALA A 347 11.67 8.06 21.63
C ALA A 347 11.97 9.32 20.79
N TRP A 348 13.21 9.82 20.81
CA TRP A 348 13.61 10.98 19.99
C TRP A 348 13.53 10.63 18.50
N TYR A 349 14.14 9.51 18.09
CA TYR A 349 14.15 9.07 16.69
C TYR A 349 12.75 8.67 16.24
N ILE A 350 12.03 7.89 17.04
CA ILE A 350 10.66 7.49 16.72
C ILE A 350 9.78 8.74 16.51
N THR A 351 9.88 9.74 17.38
CA THR A 351 9.12 11.00 17.24
C THR A 351 9.49 11.76 15.96
N PHE A 352 10.79 11.88 15.64
CA PHE A 352 11.25 12.51 14.40
C PHE A 352 10.63 11.85 13.17
N TRP A 353 10.79 10.54 13.05
CA TRP A 353 10.36 9.80 11.86
C TRP A 353 8.84 9.73 11.77
N ALA A 354 8.13 9.58 12.90
CA ALA A 354 6.67 9.58 12.94
C ALA A 354 6.07 10.93 12.55
N ALA A 355 6.59 12.03 13.11
CA ALA A 355 6.09 13.38 12.82
C ALA A 355 6.28 13.72 11.33
N THR A 356 7.47 13.47 10.80
CA THR A 356 7.76 13.73 9.38
C THR A 356 6.96 12.83 8.45
N LYS A 357 6.67 11.58 8.84
CA LYS A 357 5.82 10.66 8.06
C LYS A 357 4.40 11.15 7.87
N ILE A 358 3.82 11.83 8.87
CA ILE A 358 2.44 12.37 8.79
C ILE A 358 2.38 13.83 8.32
N GLY A 359 3.50 14.37 7.82
CA GLY A 359 3.61 15.77 7.39
C GLY A 359 3.52 16.77 8.54
N ALA A 360 3.71 16.35 9.79
CA ALA A 360 3.88 17.25 10.93
C ALA A 360 5.30 17.81 10.94
N VAL A 361 5.47 18.95 11.61
CA VAL A 361 6.77 19.63 11.73
C VAL A 361 7.36 19.27 13.08
N LEU A 362 8.53 18.63 13.08
CA LEU A 362 9.27 18.40 14.31
C LEU A 362 9.86 19.72 14.81
N VAL A 363 9.75 20.00 16.10
CA VAL A 363 10.44 21.12 16.76
C VAL A 363 11.46 20.53 17.72
N THR A 364 12.75 20.71 17.43
CA THR A 364 13.80 20.21 18.32
C THR A 364 14.07 21.20 19.44
N VAL A 365 14.00 20.75 20.70
CA VAL A 365 14.26 21.59 21.88
C VAL A 365 15.67 21.29 22.40
N ASN A 366 16.46 22.34 22.61
CA ASN A 366 17.80 22.18 23.17
C ASN A 366 17.71 21.71 24.63
N THR A 367 18.49 20.69 24.98
CA THR A 367 18.50 20.07 26.31
C THR A 367 18.99 21.00 27.43
N ALA A 368 19.66 22.10 27.09
CA ALA A 368 20.15 23.09 28.05
C ALA A 368 19.16 24.25 28.34
N TYR A 369 18.02 24.30 27.66
CA TYR A 369 17.05 25.40 27.84
C TYR A 369 16.50 25.44 29.27
N LYS A 370 16.34 26.66 29.79
CA LYS A 370 15.65 26.92 31.04
C LYS A 370 14.24 27.42 30.73
N ILE A 371 13.50 27.77 31.79
CA ILE A 371 12.07 28.07 31.69
C ILE A 371 11.72 29.13 30.64
N HIS A 372 12.50 30.21 30.56
CA HIS A 372 12.22 31.32 29.65
C HIS A 372 12.46 30.93 28.19
N GLU A 373 13.56 30.25 27.89
CA GLU A 373 13.85 29.80 26.52
C GLU A 373 12.86 28.72 26.07
N ALA A 374 12.49 27.80 26.98
CA ALA A 374 11.51 26.75 26.70
C ALA A 374 10.12 27.34 26.44
N GLU A 375 9.63 28.23 27.31
CA GLU A 375 8.34 28.91 27.10
C GLU A 375 8.32 29.70 25.78
N TYR A 376 9.37 30.46 25.50
CA TYR A 376 9.47 31.23 24.26
C TYR A 376 9.38 30.32 23.04
N LEU A 377 10.18 29.23 23.00
CA LEU A 377 10.17 28.27 21.91
C LEU A 377 8.79 27.65 21.72
N PHE A 378 8.19 27.12 22.79
CA PHE A 378 6.89 26.45 22.69
C PHE A 378 5.78 27.39 22.25
N ARG A 379 5.85 28.66 22.69
CA ARG A 379 4.88 29.68 22.30
C ARG A 379 5.07 30.13 20.87
N GLN A 380 6.30 30.35 20.42
CA GLN A 380 6.56 30.90 19.09
C GLN A 380 6.47 29.85 17.97
N SER A 381 6.71 28.57 18.28
CA SER A 381 6.50 27.46 17.34
C SER A 381 5.05 26.98 17.28
N ASP A 382 4.16 27.51 18.10
CA ASP A 382 2.79 27.00 18.28
C ASP A 382 2.77 25.49 18.58
N THR A 383 3.66 25.04 19.48
CA THR A 383 3.78 23.61 19.83
C THR A 383 2.44 23.03 20.26
N HIS A 384 2.03 21.97 19.57
CA HIS A 384 0.78 21.27 19.85
C HIS A 384 0.99 20.06 20.77
N THR A 385 2.04 19.28 20.51
CA THR A 385 2.37 18.07 21.27
C THR A 385 3.83 18.15 21.69
N LEU A 386 4.11 17.95 22.98
CA LEU A 386 5.46 17.88 23.53
C LEU A 386 5.77 16.44 23.94
N VAL A 387 6.89 15.90 23.47
CA VAL A 387 7.48 14.65 23.95
C VAL A 387 8.75 14.99 24.74
N MET A 388 8.87 14.53 25.99
CA MET A 388 9.99 14.91 26.86
C MET A 388 10.44 13.82 27.82
N ILE A 389 11.74 13.81 28.14
CA ILE A 389 12.30 13.05 29.28
C ILE A 389 12.17 13.87 30.58
N GLU A 390 12.47 13.28 31.73
CA GLU A 390 12.28 13.97 33.02
C GLU A 390 13.26 15.13 33.22
N ASN A 391 14.52 14.90 32.90
CA ASN A 391 15.61 15.84 33.11
C ASN A 391 16.82 15.49 32.21
N ALA A 392 17.70 16.47 32.00
CA ALA A 392 19.05 16.20 31.54
C ALA A 392 20.03 17.24 32.12
N LEU A 393 21.22 16.77 32.49
CA LEU A 393 22.26 17.60 33.10
C LEU A 393 21.70 18.33 34.34
N ASP A 394 21.68 19.66 34.31
CA ASP A 394 21.22 20.55 35.37
C ASP A 394 19.81 21.11 35.14
N SER A 395 19.08 20.54 34.17
CA SER A 395 17.77 21.03 33.74
C SER A 395 16.67 20.00 34.04
N ASN A 396 15.76 20.37 34.94
CA ASN A 396 14.60 19.55 35.31
C ASN A 396 13.40 19.94 34.45
N TYR A 397 13.19 19.22 33.34
CA TYR A 397 12.14 19.52 32.37
C TYR A 397 10.76 19.37 32.99
N ARG A 398 10.59 18.39 33.88
CA ARG A 398 9.35 18.16 34.63
C ARG A 398 8.96 19.39 35.46
N GLU A 399 9.89 19.96 36.21
CA GLU A 399 9.62 21.16 37.01
C GLU A 399 9.30 22.37 36.09
N ILE A 400 10.09 22.55 35.03
CA ILE A 400 9.91 23.64 34.08
C ILE A 400 8.52 23.59 33.44
N ILE A 401 8.09 22.44 32.91
CA ILE A 401 6.78 22.34 32.24
C ILE A 401 5.62 22.52 33.22
N ASN A 402 5.75 22.03 34.45
CA ASN A 402 4.72 22.21 35.49
C ASN A 402 4.62 23.67 35.97
N GLU A 403 5.69 24.45 35.87
CA GLU A 403 5.67 25.90 36.15
C GLU A 403 5.09 26.71 34.97
N ILE A 404 5.38 26.31 33.73
CA ILE A 404 4.81 26.94 32.53
C ILE A 404 3.31 26.60 32.40
N CYS A 405 2.92 25.37 32.72
CA CYS A 405 1.56 24.85 32.56
C CYS A 405 1.07 24.22 33.87
N PRO A 406 0.77 25.01 34.91
CA PRO A 406 0.25 24.46 36.18
C PRO A 406 -1.07 23.69 35.99
N GLU A 407 -1.84 24.00 34.94
CA GLU A 407 -3.07 23.29 34.57
C GLU A 407 -2.86 21.81 34.23
N LEU A 408 -1.61 21.36 33.99
CA LEU A 408 -1.29 19.94 33.77
C LEU A 408 -1.72 19.05 34.95
N LYS A 409 -1.64 19.58 36.19
CA LYS A 409 -1.95 18.79 37.39
C LYS A 409 -3.39 18.30 37.46
N ASP A 410 -4.30 19.07 36.86
CA ASP A 410 -5.74 18.82 36.86
C ASP A 410 -6.22 18.25 35.51
N ASN A 411 -5.33 18.14 34.52
CA ASN A 411 -5.65 17.57 33.21
C ASN A 411 -5.78 16.04 33.30
N GLU A 412 -6.73 15.47 32.56
CA GLU A 412 -6.84 14.02 32.40
C GLU A 412 -5.90 13.55 31.27
N PRO A 413 -5.02 12.55 31.50
CA PRO A 413 -4.14 12.03 30.46
C PRO A 413 -4.91 11.63 29.18
N GLY A 414 -4.41 12.08 28.03
CA GLY A 414 -5.03 11.83 26.73
C GLY A 414 -6.23 12.73 26.39
N LYS A 415 -6.63 13.64 27.30
CA LYS A 415 -7.52 14.77 26.97
C LYS A 415 -6.70 16.01 26.59
N PRO A 416 -7.21 16.85 25.67
CA PRO A 416 -6.49 18.04 25.25
C PRO A 416 -6.29 19.05 26.39
N LEU A 417 -5.04 19.42 26.64
CA LEU A 417 -4.65 20.47 27.58
C LEU A 417 -5.03 21.85 27.05
N HIS A 418 -5.47 22.72 27.97
CA HIS A 418 -5.75 24.13 27.71
C HIS A 418 -4.95 25.02 28.66
N ALA A 419 -3.65 25.17 28.41
CA ALA A 419 -2.76 26.00 29.22
C ALA A 419 -2.76 27.47 28.77
N LYS A 420 -2.83 28.40 29.73
CA LYS A 420 -2.91 29.84 29.41
C LYS A 420 -1.63 30.39 28.77
N ARG A 421 -0.45 29.95 29.24
CA ARG A 421 0.86 30.42 28.75
C ARG A 421 1.21 29.83 27.38
N LEU A 422 0.75 28.60 27.11
CA LEU A 422 0.95 27.86 25.87
C LEU A 422 -0.41 27.48 25.23
N PRO A 423 -1.10 28.42 24.57
CA PRO A 423 -2.49 28.24 24.12
C PRO A 423 -2.67 27.13 23.08
N PHE A 424 -1.61 26.74 22.38
CA PHE A 424 -1.64 25.68 21.36
C PHE A 424 -1.22 24.31 21.88
N LEU A 425 -0.61 24.21 23.07
CA LEU A 425 -0.19 22.94 23.65
C LEU A 425 -1.42 22.15 24.08
N ARG A 426 -1.59 20.95 23.51
CA ARG A 426 -2.70 20.02 23.77
C ARG A 426 -2.25 18.75 24.46
N ASN A 427 -1.01 18.32 24.24
CA ASN A 427 -0.53 17.04 24.76
C ASN A 427 0.90 17.16 25.30
N VAL A 428 1.16 16.53 26.44
CA VAL A 428 2.50 16.30 26.98
C VAL A 428 2.68 14.79 27.18
N ILE A 429 3.72 14.25 26.54
CA ILE A 429 4.08 12.83 26.54
C ILE A 429 5.42 12.68 27.27
N THR A 430 5.44 11.86 28.32
CA THR A 430 6.63 11.65 29.15
C THR A 430 7.34 10.36 28.80
N VAL A 431 8.68 10.39 28.70
CA VAL A 431 9.51 9.25 28.32
C VAL A 431 10.28 8.75 29.53
N GLY A 432 10.04 7.50 29.94
CA GLY A 432 10.75 6.84 31.05
C GLY A 432 10.27 7.23 32.46
N TYR A 433 9.22 8.04 32.57
CA TYR A 433 8.60 8.40 33.85
C TYR A 433 7.12 8.76 33.65
N ARG A 434 6.37 8.82 34.75
CA ARG A 434 4.97 9.24 34.76
C ARG A 434 4.81 10.57 35.50
N ASP A 435 3.99 11.45 34.94
CA ASP A 435 3.55 12.68 35.60
C ASP A 435 2.03 12.88 35.48
N ARG A 436 1.46 13.75 36.32
CA ARG A 436 0.02 14.04 36.28
C ARG A 436 -0.37 14.76 34.99
N GLY A 437 -1.51 14.38 34.43
CA GLY A 437 -2.06 14.94 33.19
C GLY A 437 -1.29 14.61 31.91
N CYS A 438 -0.25 13.79 32.00
CA CYS A 438 0.58 13.36 30.87
C CYS A 438 0.33 11.88 30.57
N LEU A 439 0.44 11.49 29.30
CA LEU A 439 0.58 10.08 28.90
C LEU A 439 2.05 9.71 28.94
N THR A 440 2.40 8.48 29.33
CA THR A 440 3.75 7.98 29.06
C THR A 440 3.92 7.65 27.58
N PHE A 441 5.16 7.49 27.12
CA PHE A 441 5.46 7.09 25.74
C PHE A 441 4.82 5.73 25.39
N GLU A 442 4.85 4.78 26.32
CA GLU A 442 4.25 3.44 26.18
C GLU A 442 2.72 3.51 26.13
N GLU A 443 2.10 4.30 27.01
CA GLU A 443 0.65 4.55 26.97
C GLU A 443 0.23 5.24 25.68
N THR A 444 1.07 6.12 25.16
CA THR A 444 0.83 6.78 23.88
C THR A 444 0.92 5.78 22.74
N MET A 445 1.97 4.96 22.68
CA MET A 445 2.14 3.90 21.69
C MET A 445 0.92 2.95 21.66
N ALA A 446 0.37 2.61 22.81
CA ALA A 446 -0.83 1.75 22.92
C ALA A 446 -2.07 2.33 22.21
N ARG A 447 -2.11 3.64 21.94
CA ARG A 447 -3.20 4.30 21.21
C ARG A 447 -3.10 4.15 19.70
N ALA A 448 -2.04 3.51 19.18
CA ALA A 448 -1.88 3.26 17.75
C ALA A 448 -3.11 2.54 17.15
N ASN A 449 -3.73 1.65 17.92
CA ASN A 449 -4.94 0.91 17.52
C ASN A 449 -6.19 1.80 17.31
N MET A 450 -6.20 3.04 17.81
CA MET A 450 -7.33 3.97 17.64
C MET A 450 -7.39 4.61 16.24
N VAL A 451 -6.31 4.49 15.47
CA VAL A 451 -6.17 5.10 14.15
C VAL A 451 -5.76 3.98 13.19
N PRO A 452 -6.46 3.74 12.06
CA PRO A 452 -6.07 2.72 11.10
C PRO A 452 -4.73 3.05 10.43
N ARG A 453 -3.95 2.03 10.07
CA ARG A 453 -2.60 2.21 9.47
C ARG A 453 -2.68 2.96 8.15
N GLU A 454 -3.74 2.69 7.40
CA GLU A 454 -4.02 3.24 6.09
C GLU A 454 -4.18 4.77 6.11
N GLN A 455 -4.67 5.32 7.22
CA GLN A 455 -4.72 6.77 7.40
C GLN A 455 -3.31 7.39 7.44
N ILE A 456 -2.34 6.72 8.05
CA ILE A 456 -0.94 7.20 8.08
C ILE A 456 -0.32 7.13 6.69
N LEU A 457 -0.63 6.10 5.92
CA LEU A 457 -0.15 5.94 4.55
C LEU A 457 -0.76 6.98 3.62
N TYR A 458 -2.03 7.32 3.80
CA TYR A 458 -2.66 8.45 3.12
C TYR A 458 -1.90 9.74 3.43
N MET A 459 -1.67 10.04 4.71
CA MET A 459 -0.92 11.24 5.10
C MET A 459 0.49 11.25 4.51
N ALA A 460 1.22 10.14 4.60
CA ALA A 460 2.57 9.99 4.05
C ALA A 460 2.62 10.19 2.53
N SER A 461 1.61 9.70 1.78
CA SER A 461 1.52 9.89 0.33
C SER A 461 1.38 11.35 -0.10
N LYS A 462 0.93 12.23 0.80
CA LYS A 462 0.78 13.67 0.55
C LYS A 462 2.04 14.46 0.88
N VAL A 463 3.00 13.88 1.60
CA VAL A 463 4.26 14.54 1.98
C VAL A 463 5.20 14.59 0.78
N LYS A 464 5.78 15.78 0.53
CA LYS A 464 6.71 16.04 -0.57
C LYS A 464 8.10 16.40 -0.04
N THR A 465 9.12 16.23 -0.86
CA THR A 465 10.53 16.53 -0.50
C THR A 465 10.78 18.00 -0.17
N GLY A 466 9.92 18.91 -0.64
CA GLY A 466 9.97 20.33 -0.32
C GLY A 466 9.21 20.76 0.93
N ASP A 467 8.51 19.85 1.62
CA ASP A 467 7.73 20.20 2.81
C ASP A 467 8.63 20.44 4.02
N VAL A 468 8.21 21.34 4.92
CA VAL A 468 8.95 21.62 6.15
C VAL A 468 8.85 20.42 7.09
N CYS A 469 9.97 19.76 7.36
CA CYS A 469 10.04 18.59 8.25
C CYS A 469 10.54 18.93 9.67
N ASN A 470 11.37 19.96 9.80
CA ASN A 470 12.02 20.32 11.06
C ASN A 470 12.08 21.85 11.21
N MET A 471 11.73 22.32 12.41
CA MET A 471 11.96 23.68 12.88
C MET A 471 13.02 23.64 13.99
N GLN A 472 14.20 24.17 13.69
CA GLN A 472 15.33 24.17 14.59
C GLN A 472 15.67 25.59 15.04
N TYR A 473 15.74 25.78 16.34
CA TYR A 473 16.19 27.03 16.96
C TYR A 473 17.70 26.96 17.17
N THR A 474 18.43 27.78 16.43
CA THR A 474 19.86 27.95 16.65
C THR A 474 20.07 29.06 17.67
N SER A 475 21.04 28.89 18.57
CA SER A 475 21.47 29.95 19.49
C SER A 475 22.11 31.09 18.68
N GLY A 476 21.30 32.03 18.24
CA GLY A 476 21.67 33.21 17.47
C GLY A 476 20.50 34.16 17.53
N THR A 477 20.76 35.35 18.06
CA THR A 477 19.85 36.50 18.01
C THR A 477 19.91 37.15 16.64
#